data_AF-A0A838CK93-F1
#
_entry.id   AF-A0A838CK93-F1
#
_cell.length_a   1.000
_cell.length_b   1.000
_cell.length_c   1.000
_cell.angle_alpha   90.00
_cell.angle_beta   90.00
_cell.angle_gamma   90.00
#
_symmetry.space_group_name_H-M   'P 1'
#
loop_
_entity.id
_entity.type
_entity.pdbx_description
1 polymer ?
#
loop_
_entity_poly.entity_id
_entity_poly.type
_entity_poly.pdbx_seq_one_letter_code
_entity_poly.pdbx_strand_id
1 'polypeptide(L)'
;MNTTPDHGLAPNPSAAVPVTQADIDLAVETLRDLAGWHIWPVRQETVTVDTAGDNVIFLPTLRLLQVHALALDGTPVDLDTIEWSESGMLRLKKRPRRGFRRITATILHGFENTPLAAVAMQMAARAHQPATNMQVGGISVGAPGALTPYSSEWRLLDRYKLGPMP
;
A
#
# COMPACT_ATOMS: atom_id res chain seq x y z
N MET A 1 -11.93 -14.67 19.51
CA MET A 1 -10.48 -14.39 19.58
C MET A 1 -10.28 -13.09 18.84
N ASN A 2 -9.96 -11.99 19.53
CA ASN A 2 -9.69 -10.71 18.86
C ASN A 2 -8.32 -10.80 18.19
N THR A 3 -8.30 -11.20 16.93
CA THR A 3 -7.12 -11.11 16.07
C THR A 3 -6.76 -9.63 15.97
N THR A 4 -5.54 -9.28 16.34
CA THR A 4 -5.05 -7.90 16.16
C THR A 4 -5.08 -7.57 14.66
N PRO A 5 -5.66 -6.44 14.24
CA PRO A 5 -5.69 -6.03 12.84
C PRO A 5 -4.29 -5.92 12.27
N ASP A 6 -4.12 -6.23 10.98
CA ASP A 6 -2.81 -6.27 10.32
C ASP A 6 -2.08 -4.91 10.35
N HIS A 7 -2.84 -3.82 10.38
CA HIS A 7 -2.34 -2.45 10.39
C HIS A 7 -2.01 -1.92 11.79
N GLY A 8 -2.28 -2.70 12.85
CA GLY A 8 -1.94 -2.36 14.23
C GLY A 8 -2.70 -1.17 14.83
N LEU A 9 -3.77 -0.69 14.18
CA LEU A 9 -4.61 0.39 14.69
C LEU A 9 -5.85 -0.19 15.38
N ALA A 10 -6.23 0.41 16.50
CA ALA A 10 -7.39 0.02 17.28
C ALA A 10 -8.27 1.23 17.62
N PRO A 11 -9.59 1.05 17.75
CA PRO A 11 -10.49 2.07 18.26
C PRO A 11 -10.03 2.63 19.60
N ASN A 12 -10.15 3.93 19.77
CA ASN A 12 -10.02 4.55 21.09
C ASN A 12 -11.41 4.60 21.76
N PRO A 13 -11.69 3.77 22.78
CA PRO A 13 -13.01 3.70 23.41
C PRO A 13 -13.37 4.99 24.17
N SER A 14 -12.39 5.86 24.46
CA SER A 14 -12.59 7.13 25.15
C SER A 14 -12.72 8.32 24.20
N ALA A 15 -12.72 8.09 22.88
CA ALA A 15 -12.91 9.16 21.91
C ALA A 15 -14.35 9.69 21.92
N ALA A 16 -14.50 11.01 21.70
CA ALA A 16 -15.82 11.66 21.66
C ALA A 16 -16.69 11.18 20.48
N VAL A 17 -16.07 10.73 19.39
CA VAL A 17 -16.74 10.11 18.24
C VAL A 17 -16.44 8.61 18.28
N PRO A 18 -17.47 7.74 18.38
CA PRO A 18 -17.25 6.30 18.32
C PRO A 18 -16.79 5.91 16.92
N VAL A 19 -15.63 5.26 16.84
CA VAL A 19 -15.08 4.69 15.61
C VAL A 19 -15.04 3.18 15.78
N THR A 20 -15.59 2.43 14.83
CA THR A 20 -15.55 0.97 14.88
C THR A 20 -14.25 0.46 14.26
N GLN A 21 -13.86 -0.79 14.59
CA GLN A 21 -12.71 -1.41 13.94
C GLN A 21 -12.90 -1.49 12.42
N ALA A 22 -14.11 -1.80 11.95
CA ALA A 22 -14.43 -1.88 10.53
C ALA A 22 -14.19 -0.56 9.78
N ASP A 23 -14.42 0.60 10.42
CA ASP A 23 -14.14 1.90 9.79
C ASP A 23 -12.65 2.14 9.61
N ILE A 24 -11.85 1.70 10.59
CA ILE A 24 -10.40 1.82 10.55
C ILE A 24 -9.85 0.90 9.46
N ASP A 25 -10.30 -0.36 9.45
CA ASP A 25 -9.89 -1.35 8.45
C ASP A 25 -10.17 -0.84 7.03
N LEU A 26 -11.38 -0.33 6.80
CA LEU A 26 -11.81 0.21 5.51
C LEU A 26 -11.03 1.47 5.12
N ALA A 27 -10.72 2.36 6.06
CA ALA A 27 -9.90 3.54 5.80
C ALA A 27 -8.46 3.16 5.39
N VAL A 28 -7.87 2.16 6.06
CA VAL A 28 -6.54 1.64 5.72
C VAL A 28 -6.53 0.96 4.35
N GLU A 29 -7.51 0.12 4.08
CA GLU A 29 -7.69 -0.53 2.78
C GLU A 29 -7.79 0.52 1.66
N THR A 30 -8.63 1.55 1.86
CA THR A 30 -8.77 2.65 0.89
C THR A 30 -7.44 3.36 0.63
N LEU A 31 -6.64 3.63 1.65
CA LEU A 31 -5.32 4.26 1.48
C LEU A 31 -4.34 3.36 0.71
N ARG A 32 -4.34 2.05 0.99
CA ARG A 32 -3.48 1.07 0.29
C ARG A 32 -3.90 0.90 -1.16
N ASP A 33 -5.20 0.87 -1.45
CA ASP A 33 -5.75 0.80 -2.81
C ASP A 33 -5.36 2.04 -3.61
N LEU A 34 -5.54 3.23 -3.03
CA LEU A 34 -5.15 4.48 -3.66
C LEU A 34 -3.64 4.61 -3.87
N ALA A 35 -2.84 4.00 -3.00
CA ALA A 35 -1.38 3.96 -3.14
C ALA A 35 -0.90 2.91 -4.14
N GLY A 36 -1.68 1.84 -4.32
CA GLY A 36 -1.36 0.69 -5.18
C GLY A 36 -0.44 -0.36 -4.54
N TRP A 37 -0.20 -0.29 -3.22
CA TRP A 37 0.64 -1.26 -2.50
C TRP A 37 0.44 -1.24 -0.99
N HIS A 38 1.01 -2.23 -0.31
CA HIS A 38 1.02 -2.31 1.14
C HIS A 38 2.04 -1.36 1.77
N ILE A 39 1.56 -0.27 2.37
CA ILE A 39 2.43 0.80 2.88
C ILE A 39 2.97 0.50 4.29
N TRP A 40 2.18 -0.01 5.22
CA TRP A 40 2.56 -0.30 6.62
C TRP A 40 1.62 -1.33 7.27
N PRO A 41 2.03 -1.99 8.38
CA PRO A 41 3.37 -2.05 8.95
C PRO A 41 4.30 -2.88 8.06
N VAL A 42 5.56 -3.02 8.46
CA VAL A 42 6.48 -3.95 7.79
C VAL A 42 5.88 -5.36 7.79
N ARG A 43 5.78 -5.99 6.62
CA ARG A 43 5.32 -7.38 6.48
C ARG A 43 6.15 -8.15 5.48
N GLN A 44 6.15 -9.48 5.63
CA GLN A 44 6.62 -10.38 4.59
C GLN A 44 5.46 -10.75 3.67
N GLU A 45 5.61 -10.51 2.38
CA GLU A 45 4.59 -10.78 1.37
C GLU A 45 5.20 -11.42 0.12
N THR A 46 4.44 -12.32 -0.50
CA THR A 46 4.78 -12.86 -1.81
C THR A 46 4.03 -12.09 -2.90
N VAL A 47 4.77 -11.38 -3.74
CA VAL A 47 4.23 -10.61 -4.87
C VAL A 47 4.53 -11.33 -6.18
N THR A 48 3.60 -11.22 -7.12
CA THR A 48 3.77 -11.72 -8.50
C THR A 48 3.69 -10.55 -9.45
N VAL A 49 4.74 -10.36 -10.26
CA VAL A 49 4.83 -9.22 -11.18
C VAL A 49 5.09 -9.68 -12.62
N ASP A 50 4.70 -8.80 -13.54
CA ASP A 50 4.95 -8.94 -14.96
C ASP A 50 6.40 -8.54 -15.28
N THR A 51 6.87 -8.93 -16.46
CA THR A 51 8.17 -8.47 -16.95
C THR A 51 8.11 -8.11 -18.42
N ALA A 52 8.69 -6.97 -18.76
CA ALA A 52 8.90 -6.53 -20.14
C ALA A 52 10.00 -7.33 -20.86
N GLY A 53 10.71 -8.22 -20.16
CA GLY A 53 11.87 -8.95 -20.67
C GLY A 53 13.20 -8.20 -20.52
N ASP A 54 13.21 -7.10 -19.76
CA ASP A 54 14.44 -6.42 -19.37
C ASP A 54 15.04 -7.02 -18.10
N ASN A 55 16.31 -6.73 -17.82
CA ASN A 55 16.99 -7.23 -16.64
C ASN A 55 16.67 -6.45 -15.36
N VAL A 56 15.90 -5.35 -15.46
CA VAL A 56 15.39 -4.61 -14.30
C VAL A 56 13.91 -4.92 -14.11
N ILE A 57 13.55 -5.33 -12.90
CA ILE A 57 12.18 -5.63 -12.49
C ILE A 57 11.76 -4.66 -11.40
N PHE A 58 10.50 -4.24 -11.42
CA PHE A 58 9.90 -3.37 -10.41
C PHE A 58 8.96 -4.19 -9.55
N LEU A 59 9.21 -4.21 -8.24
CA LEU A 59 8.30 -4.75 -7.25
C LEU A 59 7.34 -3.63 -6.79
N PRO A 60 6.08 -3.96 -6.45
CA PRO A 60 5.08 -2.98 -6.03
C PRO A 60 5.36 -2.51 -4.59
N THR A 61 6.45 -1.77 -4.38
CA THR A 61 6.80 -1.20 -3.09
C THR A 61 7.69 0.02 -3.22
N LEU A 62 7.50 1.02 -2.34
CA LEU A 62 8.43 2.14 -2.18
C LEU A 62 9.43 1.94 -1.04
N ARG A 63 9.31 0.83 -0.30
CA ARG A 63 10.16 0.54 0.86
C ARG A 63 10.42 -0.96 0.97
N LEU A 64 11.34 -1.44 0.14
CA LEU A 64 11.87 -2.79 0.20
C LEU A 64 12.95 -2.87 1.28
N LEU A 65 12.81 -3.79 2.23
CA LEU A 65 13.78 -4.04 3.29
C LEU A 65 14.63 -5.27 2.98
N GLN A 66 14.02 -6.31 2.44
CA GLN A 66 14.70 -7.56 2.14
C GLN A 66 13.98 -8.35 1.04
N VAL A 67 14.76 -9.07 0.23
CA VAL A 67 14.25 -10.13 -0.66
C VAL A 67 14.59 -11.47 -0.04
N HIS A 68 13.58 -12.28 0.26
CA HIS A 68 13.74 -13.62 0.86
C HIS A 68 13.77 -14.73 -0.17
N ALA A 69 13.01 -14.57 -1.25
CA ALA A 69 13.00 -15.53 -2.35
C ALA A 69 12.64 -14.82 -3.65
N LEU A 70 13.19 -15.31 -4.76
CA LEU A 70 12.86 -14.89 -6.10
C LEU A 70 12.76 -16.11 -7.00
N ALA A 71 11.73 -16.17 -7.83
CA ALA A 71 11.55 -17.21 -8.83
C ALA A 71 11.19 -16.60 -10.19
N LEU A 72 11.79 -17.15 -11.24
CA LEU A 72 11.51 -16.84 -12.65
C LEU A 72 10.85 -18.05 -13.28
N ASP A 73 9.59 -17.92 -13.72
CA ASP A 73 8.82 -19.02 -14.31
C ASP A 73 8.80 -20.26 -13.38
N GLY A 74 8.70 -20.03 -12.07
CA GLY A 74 8.75 -21.08 -11.04
C GLY A 74 10.15 -21.63 -10.72
N THR A 75 11.19 -21.19 -11.44
CA THR A 75 12.58 -21.58 -11.17
C THR A 75 13.21 -20.63 -10.15
N PRO A 76 13.69 -21.12 -8.99
CA PRO A 76 14.36 -20.28 -8.01
C PRO A 76 15.59 -19.58 -8.60
N VAL A 77 15.77 -18.31 -8.23
CA VAL A 77 16.95 -17.51 -8.56
C VAL A 77 17.82 -17.38 -7.32
N ASP A 78 19.12 -17.55 -7.51
CA ASP A 78 20.11 -17.27 -6.47
C ASP A 78 20.19 -15.77 -6.18
N LEU A 79 19.85 -15.39 -4.95
CA LEU A 79 19.79 -13.99 -4.51
C LEU A 79 21.18 -13.33 -4.45
N ASP A 80 22.25 -14.11 -4.33
CA ASP A 80 23.62 -13.58 -4.38
C ASP A 80 24.01 -13.09 -5.79
N THR A 81 23.19 -13.41 -6.79
CA THR A 81 23.40 -13.01 -8.19
C THR A 81 22.56 -11.82 -8.63
N ILE A 82 21.74 -11.26 -7.74
CA ILE A 82 20.89 -10.11 -8.03
C ILE A 82 21.34 -8.89 -7.23
N GLU A 83 21.04 -7.72 -7.76
CA GLU A 83 21.12 -6.47 -6.99
C GLU A 83 19.71 -5.94 -6.77
N TRP A 84 19.49 -5.22 -5.68
CA TRP A 84 18.21 -4.60 -5.41
C TRP A 84 18.37 -3.22 -4.78
N SER A 85 17.35 -2.39 -4.94
CA SER A 85 17.23 -1.06 -4.37
C SER A 85 16.09 -1.03 -3.36
N GLU A 86 16.22 -0.19 -2.35
CA GLU A 86 15.15 0.11 -1.37
C GLU A 86 13.84 0.57 -2.05
N SER A 87 13.92 1.13 -3.25
CA SER A 87 12.78 1.56 -4.07
C SER A 87 12.01 0.41 -4.75
N GLY A 88 12.30 -0.86 -4.42
CA GLY A 88 11.64 -2.02 -5.01
C GLY A 88 12.18 -2.45 -6.37
N MET A 89 13.32 -1.91 -6.83
CA MET A 89 13.94 -2.33 -8.08
C MET A 89 14.84 -3.54 -7.87
N LEU A 90 14.72 -4.56 -8.72
CA LEU A 90 15.62 -5.71 -8.79
C LEU A 90 16.38 -5.67 -10.12
N ARG A 91 17.69 -5.91 -10.09
CA ARG A 91 18.52 -6.10 -11.28
C ARG A 91 19.00 -7.54 -11.34
N LEU A 92 18.57 -8.24 -12.39
CA LEU A 92 18.91 -9.63 -12.67
C LEU A 92 20.18 -9.71 -13.52
N LYS A 93 20.98 -10.75 -13.30
CA LYS A 93 22.15 -11.03 -14.14
C LYS A 93 21.78 -11.42 -15.58
N LYS A 94 20.65 -12.11 -15.77
CA LYS A 94 20.14 -12.57 -17.07
C LYS A 94 18.75 -12.01 -17.31
N ARG A 95 18.47 -11.62 -18.56
CA ARG A 95 17.16 -11.12 -18.96
C ARG A 95 16.11 -12.25 -18.88
N PRO A 96 15.00 -12.06 -18.17
CA PRO A 96 13.88 -12.99 -18.19
C PRO A 96 13.15 -12.91 -19.53
N ARG A 97 12.31 -13.90 -19.81
CA ARG A 97 11.40 -13.84 -20.97
C ARG A 97 10.30 -12.83 -20.67
N ARG A 98 9.91 -12.03 -21.66
CA ARG A 98 8.75 -11.14 -21.56
C ARG A 98 7.48 -11.95 -21.26
N GLY A 99 6.62 -11.42 -20.41
CA GLY A 99 5.28 -11.96 -20.18
C GLY A 99 4.70 -11.59 -18.82
N PHE A 100 3.44 -11.96 -18.65
CA PHE A 100 2.70 -11.68 -17.43
C PHE A 100 2.99 -12.71 -16.35
N ARG A 101 3.05 -12.24 -15.10
CA ARG A 101 3.12 -13.04 -13.87
C ARG A 101 4.25 -14.06 -13.85
N ARG A 102 5.39 -13.71 -14.46
CA ARG A 102 6.56 -14.61 -14.57
C ARG A 102 7.51 -14.49 -13.39
N ILE A 103 7.46 -13.38 -12.67
CA ILE A 103 8.32 -13.12 -11.52
C ILE A 103 7.49 -13.31 -10.26
N THR A 104 7.97 -14.16 -9.35
CA THR A 104 7.41 -14.27 -8.00
C THR A 104 8.50 -13.97 -7.00
N ALA A 105 8.26 -13.01 -6.11
CA ALA A 105 9.23 -12.59 -5.10
C ALA A 105 8.58 -12.60 -3.71
N THR A 106 9.24 -13.24 -2.75
CA THR A 106 8.90 -13.11 -1.33
C THR A 106 9.77 -12.00 -0.75
N ILE A 107 9.14 -10.92 -0.27
CA ILE A 107 9.82 -9.71 0.16
C ILE A 107 9.37 -9.27 1.55
N LEU A 108 10.29 -8.67 2.29
CA LEU A 108 10.00 -7.88 3.48
C LEU A 108 9.92 -6.42 3.06
N HIS A 109 8.78 -5.78 3.26
CA HIS A 109 8.54 -4.42 2.76
C HIS A 109 7.54 -3.66 3.63
N GLY A 110 7.44 -2.36 3.38
CA GLY A 110 6.58 -1.43 4.12
C GLY A 110 7.36 -0.55 5.08
N PHE A 111 6.67 0.43 5.64
CA PHE A 111 7.19 1.34 6.65
C PHE A 111 6.85 0.85 8.04
N GLU A 112 7.77 1.02 8.99
CA GLU A 112 7.48 0.80 10.41
C GLU A 112 6.48 1.84 10.93
N ASN A 113 6.67 3.10 10.51
CA ASN A 113 5.85 4.23 10.91
C ASN A 113 5.54 5.11 9.69
N THR A 114 4.32 5.63 9.63
CA THR A 114 3.89 6.54 8.55
C THR A 114 2.83 7.52 9.04
N PRO A 115 2.83 8.78 8.57
CA PRO A 115 1.76 9.72 8.84
C PRO A 115 0.39 9.24 8.32
N LEU A 116 0.37 8.30 7.36
CA LEU A 116 -0.89 7.75 6.83
C LEU A 116 -1.69 6.95 7.86
N ALA A 117 -1.06 6.46 8.93
CA ALA A 117 -1.79 5.86 10.05
C ALA A 117 -2.71 6.87 10.75
N ALA A 118 -2.24 8.11 10.94
CA ALA A 118 -3.07 9.18 11.50
C ALA A 118 -4.18 9.61 10.51
N VAL A 119 -3.85 9.65 9.21
CA VAL A 119 -4.84 9.92 8.15
C VAL A 119 -5.94 8.86 8.15
N ALA A 120 -5.60 7.58 8.28
CA ALA A 120 -6.58 6.49 8.37
C ALA A 120 -7.54 6.70 9.56
N MET A 121 -7.00 7.05 10.72
CA MET A 121 -7.83 7.36 11.91
C MET A 121 -8.74 8.57 11.69
N GLN A 122 -8.25 9.61 11.02
CA GLN A 122 -9.04 10.79 10.68
C GLN A 122 -10.16 10.47 9.67
N MET A 123 -9.86 9.63 8.67
CA MET A 123 -10.85 9.12 7.71
C MET A 123 -11.91 8.28 8.40
N ALA A 124 -11.52 7.35 9.26
CA ALA A 124 -12.44 6.49 10.02
C ALA A 124 -13.36 7.30 10.95
N ALA A 125 -12.83 8.34 11.61
CA ALA A 125 -13.63 9.24 12.45
C ALA A 125 -14.71 10.02 11.68
N ARG A 126 -14.51 10.23 10.37
CA ARG A 126 -15.50 10.90 9.51
C ARG A 126 -16.56 9.97 8.98
N ALA A 127 -16.30 8.66 8.91
CA ALA A 127 -17.24 7.65 8.38
C ALA A 127 -18.65 7.75 8.98
N HIS A 128 -18.72 8.21 10.24
CA HIS A 128 -19.95 8.38 11.02
C HIS A 128 -20.49 9.82 11.08
N GLN A 129 -19.85 10.78 10.43
CA GLN A 129 -20.38 12.15 10.34
C GLN A 129 -21.49 12.21 9.29
N PRO A 130 -22.58 12.98 9.55
CA PRO A 130 -23.63 13.19 8.56
C PRO A 130 -23.00 13.71 7.27
N ALA A 131 -23.40 13.16 6.13
CA ALA A 131 -22.81 13.47 4.82
C ALA A 131 -22.65 14.99 4.64
N THR A 132 -21.41 15.46 4.81
CA THR A 132 -21.10 16.87 4.64
C THR A 132 -21.10 17.16 3.16
N ASN A 133 -22.01 18.04 2.73
CA ASN A 133 -22.01 18.58 1.38
C ASN A 133 -20.66 19.27 1.14
N MET A 134 -19.88 18.78 0.18
CA MET A 134 -18.64 19.43 -0.20
C MET A 134 -18.95 20.42 -1.32
N GLN A 135 -18.75 21.70 -1.05
CA GLN A 135 -18.95 22.76 -2.03
C GLN A 135 -17.62 23.11 -2.69
N VAL A 136 -17.48 22.78 -3.98
CA VAL A 136 -16.31 23.15 -4.78
C VAL A 136 -16.80 24.03 -5.92
N GLY A 137 -16.33 25.28 -5.96
CA GLY A 137 -16.63 26.22 -7.05
C GLY A 137 -18.12 26.45 -7.31
N GLY A 138 -18.98 26.36 -6.29
CA GLY A 138 -20.43 26.56 -6.40
C GLY A 138 -21.26 25.29 -6.65
N ILE A 139 -20.64 24.14 -6.87
CA ILE A 139 -21.34 22.86 -7.06
C ILE A 139 -21.31 22.09 -5.72
N SER A 140 -22.50 21.71 -5.23
CA SER A 140 -22.66 20.82 -4.08
C SER A 140 -22.72 19.38 -4.58
N VAL A 141 -21.67 18.61 -4.31
CA VAL A 141 -21.64 17.16 -4.60
C VAL A 141 -21.87 16.38 -3.31
N GLY A 142 -22.86 15.49 -3.33
CA GLY A 142 -23.03 14.48 -2.29
C GLY A 142 -21.95 13.41 -2.50
N ALA A 143 -20.89 13.46 -1.69
CA ALA A 143 -19.88 12.41 -1.69
C ALA A 143 -20.44 11.19 -0.95
N PRO A 144 -20.50 10.00 -1.56
CA PRO A 144 -20.78 8.78 -0.82
C PRO A 144 -19.69 8.61 0.23
N GLY A 145 -20.08 8.72 1.50
CA GLY A 145 -19.35 8.30 2.71
C GLY A 145 -17.86 8.61 2.76
N ALA A 146 -17.48 9.76 3.34
CA ALA A 146 -16.42 10.04 4.31
C ALA A 146 -15.04 9.29 4.33
N LEU A 147 -14.77 8.39 3.40
CA LEU A 147 -13.57 7.56 3.27
C LEU A 147 -12.67 8.03 2.12
N THR A 148 -13.01 9.14 1.47
CA THR A 148 -12.08 9.79 0.54
C THR A 148 -11.15 10.71 1.34
N PRO A 149 -9.82 10.69 1.06
CA PRO A 149 -8.91 11.65 1.65
C PRO A 149 -9.30 13.09 1.33
N TYR A 150 -9.11 14.00 2.30
CA TYR A 150 -9.22 15.44 2.08
C TYR A 150 -7.99 16.00 1.36
N SER A 151 -8.06 17.25 0.89
CA SER A 151 -7.01 17.89 0.08
C SER A 151 -5.63 17.93 0.75
N SER A 152 -5.56 18.09 2.08
CA SER A 152 -4.32 17.99 2.86
C SER A 152 -3.79 16.56 2.96
N GLU A 153 -4.69 15.59 3.09
CA GLU A 153 -4.36 14.16 3.20
C GLU A 153 -3.88 13.59 1.86
N TRP A 154 -4.42 14.07 0.73
CA TRP A 154 -3.92 13.76 -0.61
C TRP A 154 -2.44 14.12 -0.77
N ARG A 155 -1.99 15.26 -0.24
CA ARG A 155 -0.56 15.64 -0.30
C ARG A 155 0.34 14.65 0.43
N LEU A 156 -0.15 14.04 1.51
CA LEU A 156 0.58 12.99 2.21
C LEU A 156 0.54 11.70 1.38
N LEU A 157 -0.64 11.27 0.96
CA LEU A 157 -0.85 10.04 0.20
C LEU A 157 -0.09 10.01 -1.13
N ASP A 158 -0.02 11.12 -1.85
CA ASP A 158 0.67 11.21 -3.13
C ASP A 158 2.16 10.86 -3.03
N ARG A 159 2.79 11.06 -1.86
CA ARG A 159 4.18 10.66 -1.60
C ARG A 159 4.36 9.14 -1.46
N TYR A 160 3.26 8.42 -1.21
CA TYR A 160 3.23 6.98 -1.04
C TYR A 160 2.61 6.26 -2.24
N LYS A 161 2.15 6.96 -3.28
CA LYS A 161 1.62 6.32 -4.49
C LYS A 161 2.74 5.71 -5.31
N LEU A 162 2.53 4.48 -5.77
CA LEU A 162 3.35 3.94 -6.86
C LEU A 162 3.10 4.76 -8.12
N GLY A 163 4.18 5.08 -8.83
CA GLY A 163 4.09 5.57 -10.20
C GLY A 163 3.61 4.47 -11.16
N PRO A 164 3.40 4.81 -12.44
CA PRO A 164 3.10 3.79 -13.46
C PRO A 164 4.22 2.75 -13.49
N MET A 165 3.87 1.49 -13.23
CA MET A 165 4.79 0.36 -13.36
C MET A 165 4.81 -0.11 -14.84
N PRO A 166 5.98 -0.52 -15.36
CA PRO A 166 6.16 -0.88 -16.77
C PRO A 166 5.60 -2.26 -17.16
#